data_AF-A0A2K5RVJ4-F1
#
_entry.id   AF-A0A2K5RVJ4-F1
#
_cell.length_a   1.000
_cell.length_b   1.000
_cell.length_c   1.000
_cell.angle_alpha   90.00
_cell.angle_beta   90.00
_cell.angle_gamma   90.00
#
_symmetry.space_group_name_H-M   'P 1'
#
loop_
_entity.id
_entity.type
_entity.pdbx_description
1 polymer ?
#
loop_
_entity_poly.entity_id
_entity_poly.type
_entity_poly.pdbx_seq_one_letter_code
_entity_poly.pdbx_strand_id
1 'polypeptide(L)'
;MQCFSFIKTMMILFNLLIFLCGVALLAVGIWVSIDGPSFLKIFGPLSSSAMQFVNVGYFLIAAGAVVFALGFLGCYGAQSESKCALMMFFFILLLIFIAEVAAAVVALVYTSMADHFLTLLVVPAIKKDYGSQKDFTQVWDSTMEGLKCCGFTNYTDFEGSPYVKKNNTFPPFCCNDITNTANETCTEEKAKNQAVQGCFNQLLHDIQTNAVTVGGVAAGIGGLELAAMIVSMYLYCNLQ
;
A
#
# COMPACT_ATOMS: atom_id res chain seq x y z
N MET A 1 -22.94 8.02 -34.86
CA MET A 1 -21.48 8.18 -35.09
C MET A 1 -20.81 9.09 -34.07
N GLN A 2 -21.37 10.26 -33.71
CA GLN A 2 -20.75 11.18 -32.74
C GLN A 2 -20.54 10.59 -31.32
N CYS A 3 -21.51 9.84 -30.79
CA CYS A 3 -21.41 9.20 -29.47
C CYS A 3 -20.28 8.15 -29.39
N PHE A 4 -20.15 7.31 -30.43
CA PHE A 4 -19.08 6.30 -30.52
C PHE A 4 -17.70 6.95 -30.51
N SER A 5 -17.51 8.03 -31.29
CA SER A 5 -16.23 8.74 -31.32
C SER A 5 -15.92 9.43 -30.00
N PHE A 6 -16.92 10.00 -29.32
CA PHE A 6 -16.74 10.61 -28.00
C PHE A 6 -16.30 9.57 -26.94
N ILE A 7 -17.00 8.43 -26.87
CA ILE A 7 -16.67 7.33 -25.93
C ILE A 7 -15.26 6.80 -26.19
N LYS A 8 -14.90 6.59 -27.46
CA LYS A 8 -13.56 6.17 -27.87
C LYS A 8 -12.48 7.17 -27.41
N THR A 9 -12.69 8.47 -27.65
CA THR A 9 -11.74 9.51 -27.21
C THR A 9 -11.60 9.56 -25.70
N MET A 10 -12.72 9.50 -24.96
CA MET A 10 -12.68 9.47 -23.48
C MET A 10 -11.92 8.25 -22.97
N MET A 11 -12.17 7.06 -23.52
CA MET A 11 -11.46 5.84 -23.14
C MET A 11 -9.95 5.98 -23.37
N ILE A 12 -9.52 6.55 -24.50
CA ILE A 12 -8.10 6.78 -24.78
C ILE A 12 -7.50 7.75 -23.76
N LEU A 13 -8.17 8.87 -23.46
CA LEU A 13 -7.67 9.86 -22.50
C LEU A 13 -7.51 9.27 -21.09
N PHE A 14 -8.52 8.56 -20.59
CA PHE A 14 -8.43 7.94 -19.26
C PHE A 14 -7.36 6.85 -19.21
N ASN A 15 -7.28 5.98 -20.21
CA ASN A 15 -6.24 4.94 -20.25
C ASN A 15 -4.84 5.52 -20.44
N LEU A 16 -4.70 6.67 -21.08
CA LEU A 16 -3.42 7.38 -21.20
C LEU A 16 -2.97 7.92 -19.84
N LEU A 17 -3.89 8.48 -19.05
CA LEU A 17 -3.60 8.90 -17.68
C LEU A 17 -3.19 7.70 -16.80
N ILE A 18 -3.91 6.59 -16.89
CA ILE A 18 -3.58 5.33 -16.19
C ILE A 18 -2.19 4.84 -16.62
N PHE A 19 -1.88 4.87 -17.91
CA PHE A 19 -0.57 4.50 -18.43
C PHE A 19 0.54 5.37 -17.84
N LEU A 20 0.36 6.70 -17.81
CA LEU A 20 1.33 7.63 -17.22
C LEU A 20 1.50 7.39 -15.71
N CYS A 21 0.41 7.11 -14.98
CA CYS A 21 0.49 6.70 -13.58
C CYS A 21 1.27 5.40 -13.41
N GLY A 22 1.08 4.41 -14.29
CA GLY A 22 1.85 3.17 -14.30
C GLY A 22 3.34 3.39 -14.53
N VAL A 23 3.70 4.26 -15.49
CA VAL A 23 5.10 4.68 -15.71
C VAL A 23 5.70 5.35 -14.47
N ALA A 24 4.95 6.27 -13.84
CA ALA A 24 5.40 6.94 -12.64
C ALA A 24 5.61 5.96 -11.47
N LEU A 25 4.67 5.03 -11.25
CA LEU A 25 4.79 3.99 -10.23
C LEU A 25 5.98 3.06 -10.48
N LEU A 26 6.22 2.66 -11.73
CA LEU A 26 7.39 1.88 -12.12
C LEU A 26 8.69 2.65 -11.84
N ALA A 27 8.75 3.92 -12.23
CA ALA A 27 9.92 4.76 -12.00
C ALA A 27 10.22 4.90 -10.50
N VAL A 28 9.20 5.16 -9.69
CA VAL A 28 9.33 5.24 -8.22
C VAL A 28 9.74 3.87 -7.64
N GLY A 29 9.10 2.78 -8.06
CA GLY A 29 9.42 1.43 -7.58
C GLY A 29 10.86 1.01 -7.91
N ILE A 30 11.32 1.28 -9.13
CA ILE A 30 12.71 1.05 -9.56
C ILE A 30 13.67 1.94 -8.76
N TRP A 31 13.35 3.22 -8.60
CA TRP A 31 14.16 4.16 -7.82
C TRP A 31 14.31 3.69 -6.37
N VAL A 32 13.23 3.27 -5.71
CA VAL A 32 13.24 2.71 -4.36
C VAL A 32 14.03 1.40 -4.28
N SER A 33 13.99 0.57 -5.33
CA SER A 33 14.66 -0.74 -5.36
C SER A 33 16.17 -0.66 -5.61
N ILE A 34 16.61 0.31 -6.42
CA ILE A 34 18.03 0.48 -6.80
C ILE A 34 18.73 1.46 -5.86
N ASP A 35 18.07 2.58 -5.54
CA ASP A 35 18.68 3.75 -4.91
C ASP A 35 17.88 4.20 -3.69
N GLY A 36 17.46 3.21 -2.89
CA GLY A 36 16.87 3.41 -1.57
C GLY A 36 17.55 4.56 -0.81
N PRO A 37 18.88 4.58 -0.60
CA PRO A 37 19.60 5.65 0.11
C PRO A 37 19.43 7.08 -0.45
N SER A 38 19.13 7.23 -1.75
CA SER A 38 19.01 8.52 -2.44
C SER A 38 17.57 9.07 -2.40
N PHE A 39 16.55 8.20 -2.45
CA PHE A 39 15.16 8.56 -2.12
C PHE A 39 15.08 9.19 -0.71
N LEU A 40 15.86 8.62 0.19
CA LEU A 40 15.93 8.99 1.58
C LEU A 40 16.69 10.32 1.78
N LYS A 41 17.69 10.66 0.98
CA LYS A 41 18.29 12.01 1.03
C LYS A 41 17.34 13.13 0.61
N ILE A 42 16.35 12.85 -0.25
CA ILE A 42 15.35 13.81 -0.71
C ILE A 42 14.20 13.95 0.30
N PHE A 43 13.87 12.87 1.03
CA PHE A 43 12.76 12.82 1.99
C PHE A 43 13.17 12.66 3.48
N GLY A 44 14.48 12.73 3.81
CA GLY A 44 15.04 12.60 5.17
C GLY A 44 15.88 11.33 5.40
N PRO A 45 17.02 11.41 6.13
CA PRO A 45 18.17 10.49 6.03
C PRO A 45 17.88 9.11 6.62
N LEU A 46 17.28 8.29 5.79
CA LEU A 46 17.14 6.87 6.00
C LEU A 46 18.33 6.15 5.34
N SER A 47 19.00 5.29 6.09
CA SER A 47 19.95 4.37 5.48
C SER A 47 20.09 3.04 6.20
N SER A 48 19.95 1.99 5.39
CA SER A 48 20.68 0.72 5.42
C SER A 48 20.00 -0.40 6.20
N SER A 49 18.96 -0.98 5.62
CA SER A 49 19.17 -2.30 4.99
C SER A 49 18.22 -2.55 3.83
N ALA A 50 18.78 -3.08 2.75
CA ALA A 50 18.13 -3.12 1.44
C ALA A 50 16.94 -4.09 1.37
N MET A 51 16.91 -5.17 2.14
CA MET A 51 16.07 -6.34 1.83
C MET A 51 14.55 -6.11 2.01
N GLN A 52 14.11 -5.24 2.93
CA GLN A 52 12.67 -4.93 3.11
C GLN A 52 12.17 -3.79 2.22
N PHE A 53 13.02 -2.81 1.89
CA PHE A 53 12.72 -1.77 0.89
C PHE A 53 12.64 -2.34 -0.50
N VAL A 54 13.48 -3.32 -0.77
CA VAL A 54 13.42 -4.16 -1.96
C VAL A 54 12.05 -4.83 -2.07
N ASN A 55 11.43 -5.26 -0.96
CA ASN A 55 10.10 -5.90 -1.02
C ASN A 55 8.95 -4.91 -1.34
N VAL A 56 8.95 -3.72 -0.74
CA VAL A 56 7.98 -2.65 -1.07
C VAL A 56 8.23 -2.08 -2.48
N GLY A 57 9.50 -1.90 -2.85
CA GLY A 57 9.91 -1.49 -4.19
C GLY A 57 9.46 -2.49 -5.25
N TYR A 58 9.65 -3.79 -5.02
CA TYR A 58 9.13 -4.83 -5.91
C TYR A 58 7.61 -4.87 -5.98
N PHE A 59 6.90 -4.62 -4.87
CA PHE A 59 5.45 -4.47 -4.90
C PHE A 59 5.02 -3.29 -5.77
N LEU A 60 5.66 -2.12 -5.62
CA LEU A 60 5.40 -0.95 -6.45
C LEU A 60 5.74 -1.19 -7.93
N ILE A 61 6.82 -1.92 -8.23
CA ILE A 61 7.17 -2.33 -9.59
C ILE A 61 6.10 -3.25 -10.17
N ALA A 62 5.67 -4.27 -9.42
CA ALA A 62 4.65 -5.21 -9.88
C ALA A 62 3.31 -4.50 -10.12
N ALA A 63 2.85 -3.69 -9.17
CA ALA A 63 1.64 -2.89 -9.30
C ALA A 63 1.74 -1.91 -10.48
N GLY A 64 2.86 -1.18 -10.58
CA GLY A 64 3.13 -0.25 -11.68
C GLY A 64 3.14 -0.93 -13.04
N ALA A 65 3.70 -2.14 -13.15
CA ALA A 65 3.72 -2.94 -14.39
C ALA A 65 2.30 -3.34 -14.83
N VAL A 66 1.45 -3.77 -13.88
CA VAL A 66 0.04 -4.10 -14.17
C VAL A 66 -0.72 -2.87 -14.64
N VAL A 67 -0.61 -1.75 -13.93
CA VAL A 67 -1.27 -0.48 -14.28
C VAL A 67 -0.78 0.05 -15.63
N PHE A 68 0.52 -0.03 -15.89
CA PHE A 68 1.13 0.31 -17.18
C PHE A 68 0.56 -0.54 -18.32
N ALA A 69 0.53 -1.87 -18.14
CA ALA A 69 0.02 -2.79 -19.14
C ALA A 69 -1.47 -2.57 -19.43
N LEU A 70 -2.28 -2.32 -18.39
CA LEU A 70 -3.69 -1.98 -18.52
C LEU A 70 -3.90 -0.69 -19.32
N GLY A 71 -3.19 0.39 -18.94
CA GLY A 71 -3.27 1.66 -19.67
C GLY A 71 -2.84 1.53 -21.13
N PHE A 72 -1.78 0.77 -21.39
CA PHE A 72 -1.31 0.48 -22.75
C PHE A 72 -2.35 -0.29 -23.56
N LEU A 73 -2.89 -1.39 -23.01
CA LEU A 73 -3.91 -2.22 -23.68
C LEU A 73 -5.20 -1.45 -23.93
N GLY A 74 -5.63 -0.61 -22.99
CA GLY A 74 -6.82 0.24 -23.15
C GLY A 74 -6.64 1.28 -24.25
N CYS A 75 -5.49 1.97 -24.28
CA CYS A 75 -5.16 2.93 -25.35
C CYS A 75 -5.05 2.24 -26.71
N TYR A 76 -4.27 1.15 -26.78
CA TYR A 76 -4.01 0.40 -28.00
C TYR A 76 -5.28 -0.24 -28.55
N GLY A 77 -6.10 -0.86 -27.69
CA GLY A 77 -7.37 -1.48 -28.08
C GLY A 77 -8.35 -0.47 -28.66
N ALA A 78 -8.46 0.71 -28.06
CA ALA A 78 -9.30 1.78 -28.59
C ALA A 78 -8.72 2.37 -29.88
N GLN A 79 -7.44 2.74 -29.94
CA GLN A 79 -6.84 3.41 -31.10
C GLN A 79 -6.76 2.49 -32.33
N SER A 80 -6.26 1.27 -32.15
CA SER A 80 -6.07 0.29 -33.22
C SER A 80 -7.33 -0.48 -33.57
N GLU A 81 -8.45 -0.18 -32.92
CA GLU A 81 -9.74 -0.85 -33.18
C GLU A 81 -9.63 -2.39 -33.06
N SER A 82 -8.71 -2.84 -32.20
CA SER A 82 -8.36 -4.25 -32.05
C SER A 82 -9.29 -4.93 -31.06
N LYS A 83 -10.25 -5.69 -31.60
CA LYS A 83 -11.18 -6.53 -30.83
C LYS A 83 -10.47 -7.43 -29.82
N CYS A 84 -9.31 -7.98 -30.18
CA CYS A 84 -8.51 -8.85 -29.30
C CYS A 84 -7.94 -8.06 -28.10
N ALA A 85 -7.34 -6.90 -28.34
CA ALA A 85 -6.77 -6.08 -27.26
C ALA A 85 -7.85 -5.58 -26.28
N LEU A 86 -9.01 -5.23 -26.81
CA LEU A 86 -10.16 -4.77 -26.04
C LEU A 86 -10.74 -5.89 -25.15
N MET A 87 -10.81 -7.12 -25.68
CA MET A 87 -11.19 -8.30 -24.90
C MET A 87 -10.15 -8.65 -23.83
N MET A 88 -8.85 -8.56 -24.13
CA MET A 88 -7.80 -8.77 -23.12
C MET A 88 -7.91 -7.74 -21.99
N PHE A 89 -8.10 -6.45 -22.32
CA PHE A 89 -8.32 -5.40 -21.35
C PHE A 89 -9.54 -5.70 -20.45
N PHE A 90 -10.67 -6.12 -21.05
CA PHE A 90 -11.86 -6.52 -20.32
C PHE A 90 -11.59 -7.69 -19.35
N PHE A 91 -10.95 -8.76 -19.81
CA PHE A 91 -10.69 -9.93 -18.96
C PHE A 91 -9.73 -9.62 -17.80
N ILE A 92 -8.71 -8.79 -18.02
CA ILE A 92 -7.80 -8.41 -16.94
C ILE A 92 -8.55 -7.58 -15.90
N LEU A 93 -9.36 -6.59 -16.32
CA LEU A 93 -10.18 -5.83 -15.37
C LEU A 93 -11.18 -6.70 -14.62
N LEU A 94 -11.80 -7.68 -15.29
CA LEU A 94 -12.71 -8.63 -14.63
C LEU A 94 -11.99 -9.45 -13.56
N LEU A 95 -10.77 -9.92 -13.83
CA LEU A 95 -9.98 -10.67 -12.85
C LEU A 95 -9.59 -9.80 -11.65
N ILE A 96 -9.24 -8.52 -11.89
CA ILE A 96 -8.94 -7.57 -10.82
C ILE A 96 -10.19 -7.32 -9.97
N PHE A 97 -11.33 -7.03 -10.59
CA PHE A 97 -12.60 -6.83 -9.89
C PHE A 97 -12.97 -8.04 -9.00
N ILE A 98 -12.82 -9.26 -9.51
CA ILE A 98 -13.07 -10.49 -8.72
C ILE A 98 -12.08 -10.57 -7.55
N ALA A 99 -10.80 -10.26 -7.78
CA ALA A 99 -9.79 -10.26 -6.73
C ALA A 99 -10.06 -9.18 -5.66
N GLU A 100 -10.52 -7.99 -6.05
CA GLU A 100 -10.91 -6.91 -5.13
C GLU A 100 -12.10 -7.33 -4.26
N VAL A 101 -13.15 -7.92 -4.86
CA VAL A 101 -14.30 -8.43 -4.11
C VAL A 101 -13.87 -9.55 -3.15
N ALA A 102 -13.02 -10.49 -3.60
CA ALA A 102 -12.50 -11.55 -2.75
C ALA A 102 -11.67 -10.99 -1.58
N ALA A 103 -10.78 -10.04 -1.86
CA ALA A 103 -9.97 -9.37 -0.83
C ALA A 103 -10.84 -8.61 0.17
N ALA A 104 -11.88 -7.89 -0.29
CA ALA A 104 -12.82 -7.20 0.57
C ALA A 104 -13.59 -8.19 1.49
N VAL A 105 -14.05 -9.31 0.96
CA VAL A 105 -14.70 -10.36 1.76
C VAL A 105 -13.74 -10.93 2.81
N VAL A 106 -12.49 -11.23 2.41
CA VAL A 106 -11.47 -11.73 3.34
C VAL A 106 -11.17 -10.72 4.44
N ALA A 107 -10.99 -9.45 4.08
CA ALA A 107 -10.71 -8.38 5.03
C ALA A 107 -11.87 -8.14 6.02
N LEU A 108 -13.13 -8.29 5.59
CA LEU A 108 -14.30 -8.08 6.45
C LEU A 108 -14.62 -9.29 7.33
N VAL A 109 -14.47 -10.51 6.82
CA VAL A 109 -14.90 -11.73 7.51
C VAL A 109 -13.79 -12.34 8.36
N TYR A 110 -12.54 -12.26 7.91
CA TYR A 110 -11.41 -13.01 8.47
C TYR A 110 -10.35 -12.09 9.09
N THR A 111 -10.77 -11.00 9.74
CA THR A 111 -9.86 -10.06 10.42
C THR A 111 -8.91 -10.76 11.41
N SER A 112 -9.40 -11.74 12.16
CA SER A 112 -8.60 -12.52 13.10
C SER A 112 -7.56 -13.43 12.44
N MET A 113 -7.87 -13.98 11.27
CA MET A 113 -6.91 -14.78 10.48
C MET A 113 -5.85 -13.88 9.85
N ALA A 114 -6.26 -12.71 9.36
CA ALA A 114 -5.36 -11.70 8.82
C ALA A 114 -4.39 -11.20 9.90
N ASP A 115 -4.90 -10.89 11.11
CA ASP A 115 -4.08 -10.54 12.27
C ASP A 115 -3.01 -11.60 12.57
N HIS A 116 -3.42 -12.87 12.66
CA HIS A 116 -2.51 -13.97 12.95
C HIS A 116 -1.43 -14.13 11.88
N PHE A 117 -1.83 -14.15 10.60
CA PHE A 117 -0.90 -14.32 9.49
C PHE A 117 0.09 -13.14 9.38
N LEU A 118 -0.40 -11.92 9.53
CA LEU A 118 0.44 -10.73 9.53
C LEU A 118 1.34 -10.67 10.75
N THR A 119 0.87 -11.05 11.94
CA THR A 119 1.71 -11.16 13.14
C THR A 119 2.91 -12.07 12.90
N LEU A 120 2.68 -13.25 12.28
CA LEU A 120 3.74 -14.21 11.95
C LEU A 120 4.75 -13.70 10.93
N LEU A 121 4.39 -12.72 10.10
CA LEU A 121 5.28 -12.12 9.11
C LEU A 121 6.00 -10.87 9.66
N VAL A 122 5.25 -10.03 10.37
CA VAL A 122 5.67 -8.66 10.73
C VAL A 122 6.44 -8.63 12.04
N VAL A 123 6.03 -9.37 13.08
CA VAL A 123 6.73 -9.36 14.36
C VAL A 123 8.17 -9.90 14.24
N PRO A 124 8.45 -11.00 13.50
CA PRO A 124 9.82 -11.43 13.27
C PRO A 124 10.66 -10.42 12.49
N ALA A 125 10.05 -9.72 11.53
CA ALA A 125 10.67 -8.61 10.83
C ALA A 125 11.05 -7.49 11.81
N ILE A 126 10.15 -7.06 12.69
CA ILE A 126 10.45 -6.05 13.73
C ILE A 126 11.62 -6.50 14.61
N LYS A 127 11.58 -7.73 15.13
CA LYS A 127 12.64 -8.26 16.00
C LYS A 127 14.00 -8.37 15.31
N LYS A 128 14.02 -8.61 14.00
CA LYS A 128 15.27 -8.73 13.24
C LYS A 128 15.82 -7.38 12.83
N ASP A 129 14.94 -6.48 12.41
CA ASP A 129 15.29 -5.37 11.54
C ASP A 129 15.15 -3.99 12.22
N TYR A 130 14.30 -3.86 13.24
CA TYR A 130 14.11 -2.60 13.96
C TYR A 130 15.34 -2.20 14.80
N GLY A 131 15.87 -1.01 14.55
CA GLY A 131 17.13 -0.50 15.13
C GLY A 131 18.41 -0.95 14.44
N SER A 132 18.36 -1.95 13.54
CA SER A 132 19.49 -2.32 12.69
C SER A 132 19.36 -1.71 11.30
N GLN A 133 18.16 -1.80 10.70
CA GLN A 133 17.87 -1.16 9.42
C GLN A 133 17.21 0.19 9.68
N LYS A 134 17.89 1.30 9.37
CA LYS A 134 17.31 2.63 9.62
C LYS A 134 16.04 2.84 8.81
N ASP A 135 16.06 2.39 7.56
CA ASP A 135 14.95 2.53 6.62
C ASP A 135 13.69 1.87 7.21
N PHE A 136 13.80 0.61 7.67
CA PHE A 136 12.69 -0.11 8.29
C PHE A 136 12.25 0.54 9.60
N THR A 137 13.23 1.03 10.37
CA THR A 137 12.98 1.73 11.64
C THR A 137 12.14 2.99 11.41
N GLN A 138 12.43 3.84 10.41
CA GLN A 138 11.61 5.03 10.18
C GLN A 138 10.25 4.72 9.55
N VAL A 139 10.13 3.72 8.69
CA VAL A 139 8.80 3.32 8.21
C VAL A 139 7.93 2.97 9.42
N TRP A 140 8.49 2.23 10.38
CA TRP A 140 7.81 1.94 11.64
C TRP A 140 7.62 3.18 12.52
N ASP A 141 8.61 4.06 12.65
CA ASP A 141 8.49 5.29 13.45
C ASP A 141 7.42 6.21 12.88
N SER A 142 7.40 6.45 11.56
CA SER A 142 6.36 7.22 10.88
C SER A 142 4.99 6.55 10.96
N THR A 143 4.94 5.21 10.92
CA THR A 143 3.69 4.46 11.13
C THR A 143 3.17 4.66 12.56
N MET A 144 4.04 4.48 13.55
CA MET A 144 3.73 4.64 14.98
C MET A 144 3.36 6.08 15.31
N GLU A 145 4.02 7.07 14.72
CA GLU A 145 3.71 8.50 14.86
C GLU A 145 2.37 8.85 14.20
N GLY A 146 2.18 8.44 12.95
CA GLY A 146 0.99 8.77 12.17
C GLY A 146 -0.29 8.12 12.71
N LEU A 147 -0.19 6.87 13.16
CA LEU A 147 -1.31 6.13 13.76
C LEU A 147 -1.39 6.27 15.28
N LYS A 148 -0.40 6.87 15.95
CA LYS A 148 -0.32 7.00 17.42
C LYS A 148 -0.42 5.64 18.14
N CYS A 149 0.37 4.69 17.67
CA CYS A 149 0.37 3.29 18.13
C CYS A 149 1.80 2.80 18.43
N CYS A 150 1.93 1.59 18.96
CA CYS A 150 3.23 0.99 19.26
C CYS A 150 3.30 -0.48 18.88
N GLY A 151 4.32 -0.83 18.08
CA GLY A 151 4.54 -2.20 17.60
C GLY A 151 3.44 -2.64 16.63
N PHE A 152 3.48 -3.90 16.21
CA PHE A 152 2.39 -4.47 15.41
C PHE A 152 1.20 -4.83 16.32
N THR A 153 1.47 -5.60 17.38
CA THR A 153 0.54 -5.98 18.45
C THR A 153 0.72 -5.12 19.70
N ASN A 154 1.95 -4.89 20.15
CA ASN A 154 2.30 -4.07 21.33
C ASN A 154 3.83 -3.84 21.42
N TYR A 155 4.28 -3.22 22.52
CA TYR A 155 5.71 -2.92 22.76
C TYR A 155 6.62 -4.16 22.80
N THR A 156 6.11 -5.35 23.16
CA THR A 156 6.91 -6.59 23.26
C THR A 156 7.40 -7.08 21.91
N ASP A 157 6.83 -6.58 20.81
CA ASP A 157 7.31 -6.86 19.45
C ASP A 157 8.76 -6.39 19.25
N PHE A 158 9.20 -5.38 20.00
CA PHE A 158 10.57 -4.88 19.96
C PHE A 158 11.54 -5.66 20.87
N GLU A 159 11.06 -6.59 21.70
CA GLU A 159 11.93 -7.38 22.58
C GLU A 159 12.94 -8.19 21.77
N GLY A 160 14.22 -8.05 22.13
CA GLY A 160 15.32 -8.71 21.42
C GLY A 160 15.69 -8.05 20.09
N SER A 161 15.02 -6.97 19.69
CA SER A 161 15.42 -6.17 18.54
C SER A 161 16.79 -5.51 18.76
N PRO A 162 17.54 -5.26 17.66
CA PRO A 162 18.77 -4.47 17.71
C PRO A 162 18.63 -3.13 18.44
N TYR A 163 17.47 -2.46 18.33
CA TYR A 163 17.18 -1.22 19.05
C TYR A 163 17.22 -1.41 20.57
N VAL A 164 16.41 -2.33 21.09
CA VAL A 164 16.29 -2.58 22.53
C VAL A 164 17.60 -3.12 23.10
N LYS A 165 18.30 -4.00 22.36
CA LYS A 165 19.61 -4.52 22.76
C LYS A 165 20.68 -3.44 22.90
N LYS A 166 20.64 -2.40 22.07
CA LYS A 166 21.63 -1.32 22.07
C LYS A 166 21.32 -0.25 23.10
N ASN A 167 20.05 0.11 23.25
CA ASN A 167 19.64 1.26 24.05
C ASN A 167 19.10 0.88 25.44
N ASN A 168 18.77 -0.40 25.68
CA ASN A 168 18.05 -0.90 26.85
C ASN A 168 16.71 -0.17 27.09
N THR A 169 16.11 0.35 26.02
CA THR A 169 14.87 1.12 26.03
C THR A 169 14.02 0.77 24.82
N PHE A 170 12.72 1.00 24.92
CA PHE A 170 11.76 0.83 23.83
C PHE A 170 11.63 2.12 22.98
N PRO A 171 11.01 2.04 21.80
CA PRO A 171 10.73 3.23 20.98
C PRO A 171 9.91 4.26 21.77
N PRO A 172 10.18 5.57 21.60
CA PRO A 172 9.48 6.62 22.36
C PRO A 172 7.97 6.62 22.11
N PHE A 173 7.52 6.22 20.92
CA PHE A 173 6.11 6.09 20.56
C PHE A 173 5.35 5.08 21.44
N CYS A 174 6.06 4.12 22.03
CA CYS A 174 5.50 3.15 22.99
C CYS A 174 5.27 3.72 24.38
N CYS A 175 5.88 4.88 24.69
CA CYS A 175 5.71 5.56 25.96
C CYS A 175 4.98 6.92 25.85
N ASN A 176 4.16 7.10 24.81
CA ASN A 176 3.24 8.23 24.57
C ASN A 176 3.61 9.54 25.29
N ASP A 177 4.73 10.16 24.90
CA ASP A 177 5.21 11.38 25.56
C ASP A 177 4.49 12.61 25.01
N ILE A 178 3.24 12.80 25.44
CA ILE A 178 2.46 14.04 25.17
C ILE A 178 2.98 15.20 26.05
N THR A 179 3.74 14.88 27.10
CA THR A 179 4.36 15.87 27.98
C THR A 179 5.81 16.09 27.55
N ASN A 180 6.12 17.26 26.99
CA ASN A 180 7.46 17.68 26.58
C ASN A 180 8.50 17.69 27.73
N THR A 181 8.88 16.53 28.24
CA THR A 181 10.05 16.31 29.10
C THR A 181 11.06 15.53 28.28
N ALA A 182 11.75 16.25 27.41
CA ALA A 182 12.62 15.80 26.31
C ALA A 182 13.85 14.92 26.69
N ASN A 183 13.86 14.27 27.86
CA ASN A 183 14.99 13.46 28.34
C ASN A 183 14.59 12.15 29.04
N GLU A 184 13.31 11.77 29.10
CA GLU A 184 12.92 10.51 29.75
C GLU A 184 12.94 9.34 28.77
N THR A 185 13.76 8.34 29.08
CA THR A 185 13.84 7.10 28.30
C THR A 185 12.59 6.24 28.48
N CYS A 186 12.14 5.60 27.40
CA CYS A 186 11.02 4.65 27.43
C CYS A 186 11.50 3.30 27.98
N THR A 187 11.39 3.12 29.31
CA THR A 187 11.72 1.87 30.00
C THR A 187 10.62 0.83 29.81
N GLU A 188 10.94 -0.45 30.07
CA GLU A 188 9.94 -1.53 30.03
C GLU A 188 8.74 -1.27 30.94
N GLU A 189 8.99 -0.79 32.16
CA GLU A 189 7.92 -0.46 33.11
C GLU A 189 7.00 0.63 32.56
N LYS A 190 7.54 1.66 31.90
CA LYS A 190 6.74 2.71 31.28
C LYS A 190 5.94 2.17 30.10
N ALA A 191 6.59 1.46 29.18
CA ALA A 191 5.92 0.88 28.00
C ALA A 191 4.80 -0.10 28.39
N LYS A 192 4.97 -0.84 29.50
CA LYS A 192 3.96 -1.73 30.07
C LYS A 192 2.81 -0.98 30.76
N ASN A 193 3.13 0.07 31.50
CA ASN A 193 2.15 0.87 32.23
C ASN A 193 1.33 1.77 31.31
N GLN A 194 1.85 2.10 30.13
CA GLN A 194 1.13 2.83 29.10
C GLN A 194 0.31 1.88 28.23
N ALA A 195 -1.01 2.08 28.24
CA ALA A 195 -1.95 1.32 27.43
C ALA A 195 -1.96 1.81 25.96
N VAL A 196 -0.80 1.89 25.31
CA VAL A 196 -0.70 2.20 23.87
C VAL A 196 -1.11 0.96 23.07
N GLN A 197 -2.04 1.12 22.13
CA GLN A 197 -2.50 0.02 21.29
C GLN A 197 -1.47 -0.34 20.21
N GLY A 198 -1.49 -1.62 19.80
CA GLY A 198 -0.77 -2.09 18.62
C GLY A 198 -1.26 -1.41 17.34
N CYS A 199 -0.35 -1.17 16.40
CA CYS A 199 -0.67 -0.46 15.17
C CYS A 199 -1.68 -1.19 14.29
N PHE A 200 -1.74 -2.53 14.32
CA PHE A 200 -2.74 -3.27 13.56
C PHE A 200 -4.17 -3.00 14.08
N ASN A 201 -4.35 -3.04 15.41
CA ASN A 201 -5.64 -2.75 16.03
C ASN A 201 -6.05 -1.29 15.85
N GLN A 202 -5.10 -0.37 15.98
CA GLN A 202 -5.34 1.05 15.76
C GLN A 202 -5.75 1.33 14.30
N LEU A 203 -5.07 0.70 13.33
CA LEU A 203 -5.42 0.79 11.92
C LEU A 203 -6.85 0.25 11.66
N LEU A 204 -7.21 -0.89 12.23
CA LEU A 204 -8.58 -1.42 12.11
C LEU A 204 -9.62 -0.48 12.72
N HIS A 205 -9.31 0.09 13.89
CA HIS A 205 -10.17 1.08 14.54
C HIS A 205 -10.36 2.33 13.66
N ASP A 206 -9.30 2.83 13.04
CA ASP A 206 -9.35 3.98 12.15
C ASP A 206 -10.12 3.68 10.85
N ILE A 207 -9.97 2.48 10.30
CA ILE A 207 -10.76 2.00 9.15
C ILE A 207 -12.24 1.91 9.51
N GLN A 208 -12.58 1.36 10.68
CA GLN A 208 -13.97 1.26 11.14
C GLN A 208 -14.58 2.63 11.44
N THR A 209 -13.80 3.53 12.03
CA THR A 209 -14.22 4.90 12.33
C THR A 209 -14.47 5.69 11.04
N ASN A 210 -13.65 5.47 10.02
CA ASN A 210 -13.76 6.11 8.71
C ASN A 210 -14.37 5.20 7.64
N ALA A 211 -15.19 4.21 8.04
CA ALA A 211 -15.70 3.18 7.14
C ALA A 211 -16.47 3.74 5.94
N VAL A 212 -17.16 4.87 6.13
CA VAL A 212 -17.87 5.57 5.04
C VAL A 212 -16.89 6.06 3.98
N THR A 213 -15.78 6.69 4.39
CA THR A 213 -14.77 7.22 3.46
C THR A 213 -14.06 6.10 2.73
N VAL A 214 -13.59 5.08 3.48
CA VAL A 214 -12.88 3.93 2.90
C VAL A 214 -13.80 3.14 1.97
N GLY A 215 -15.03 2.86 2.39
CA GLY A 215 -16.03 2.20 1.57
C GLY A 215 -16.41 3.01 0.33
N GLY A 216 -16.47 4.35 0.45
CA GLY A 216 -16.71 5.24 -0.69
C GLY A 216 -15.59 5.20 -1.73
N VAL A 217 -14.33 5.20 -1.30
CA VAL A 217 -13.18 5.04 -2.20
C VAL A 217 -13.22 3.68 -2.89
N ALA A 218 -13.43 2.60 -2.15
CA ALA A 218 -13.52 1.25 -2.71
C ALA A 218 -14.68 1.09 -3.71
N ALA A 219 -15.86 1.61 -3.39
CA ALA A 219 -17.01 1.62 -4.30
C ALA A 219 -16.76 2.47 -5.55
N GLY A 220 -16.04 3.59 -5.41
CA GLY A 220 -15.62 4.42 -6.54
C GLY A 220 -14.69 3.69 -7.50
N ILE A 221 -13.69 2.98 -6.97
CA ILE A 221 -12.77 2.16 -7.76
C ILE A 221 -13.54 1.07 -8.51
N GLY A 222 -14.35 0.26 -7.80
CA GLY A 222 -15.15 -0.79 -8.44
C GLY A 222 -16.14 -0.25 -9.47
N GLY A 223 -16.72 0.94 -9.22
CA GLY A 223 -17.58 1.63 -10.20
C GLY A 223 -16.84 2.05 -11.47
N LEU A 224 -15.61 2.55 -11.35
CA LEU A 224 -14.75 2.91 -12.49
C LEU A 224 -14.35 1.67 -13.29
N GLU A 225 -14.02 0.56 -12.63
CA GLU A 225 -13.71 -0.70 -13.30
C GLU A 225 -14.91 -1.25 -14.08
N LEU A 226 -16.09 -1.26 -13.47
CA LEU A 226 -17.34 -1.66 -14.14
C LEU A 226 -17.64 -0.77 -15.35
N ALA A 227 -17.49 0.54 -15.21
CA ALA A 227 -17.67 1.48 -16.32
C ALA A 227 -16.67 1.20 -17.46
N ALA A 228 -15.39 0.97 -17.13
CA ALA A 228 -14.36 0.65 -18.11
C ALA A 228 -14.65 -0.67 -18.84
N MET A 229 -15.12 -1.70 -18.13
CA MET A 229 -15.56 -2.97 -18.71
C MET A 229 -16.76 -2.80 -19.66
N ILE A 230 -17.77 -2.01 -19.26
CA ILE A 230 -18.94 -1.71 -20.10
C ILE A 230 -18.52 -0.98 -21.37
N VAL A 231 -17.67 0.04 -21.25
CA VAL A 231 -17.16 0.81 -22.39
C VAL A 231 -16.34 -0.08 -23.33
N SER A 232 -15.47 -0.94 -22.78
CA SER A 232 -14.70 -1.92 -23.55
C SER A 232 -15.61 -2.83 -24.36
N MET A 233 -16.65 -3.41 -23.74
CA MET A 233 -17.59 -4.28 -24.43
C MET A 233 -18.44 -3.54 -25.46
N TYR A 234 -18.87 -2.30 -25.15
CA TYR A 234 -19.59 -1.45 -26.10
C TYR A 234 -18.75 -1.18 -27.35
N LEU A 235 -17.48 -0.79 -27.18
CA LEU A 235 -16.58 -0.58 -28.31
C LEU A 235 -16.37 -1.90 -29.07
N TYR A 236 -16.17 -3.03 -28.40
CA TYR A 236 -15.99 -4.34 -29.04
C TYR A 236 -17.15 -4.69 -29.99
N CYS A 237 -18.40 -4.48 -29.55
CA CYS A 237 -19.59 -4.78 -30.34
C CYS A 237 -19.80 -3.80 -31.51
N ASN A 238 -19.31 -2.57 -31.43
CA ASN A 238 -19.51 -1.53 -32.45
C ASN A 238 -18.33 -1.40 -33.43
N LEU A 239 -17.19 -2.03 -33.13
CA LEU A 239 -16.08 -2.18 -34.08
C LEU A 239 -16.51 -3.12 -35.21
N GLN A 240 -16.39 -2.66 -36.46
CA GLN A 240 -16.64 -3.48 -37.65
C GLN A 240 -15.48 -4.45 -37.87
#